data_AF-A0A2V9M7M5-F1
#
_entry.id   AF-A0A2V9M7M5-F1
#
_cell.length_a   1.000
_cell.length_b   1.000
_cell.length_c   1.000
_cell.angle_alpha   90.00
_cell.angle_beta   90.00
_cell.angle_gamma   90.00
#
_symmetry.space_group_name_H-M   'P 1'
#
loop_
_entity.id
_entity.type
_entity.pdbx_description
1 polymer ?
#
loop_
_entity_poly.entity_id
_entity_poly.type
_entity_poly.pdbx_seq_one_letter_code
_entity_poly.pdbx_strand_id
1 'polypeptide(L)' 'LPASPTSESQQKLMAFRTEVDDFHIHGREIYWLCRKKISESGFSGALLEKTIGMPATIRNSTSIKRLAAKYPAP' A
#
# COMPACT_ATOMS: atom_id res chain seq x y z
N LEU A 1 9.28 2.58 14.39
CA LEU A 1 8.55 2.40 13.11
C LEU A 1 8.82 1.00 12.59
N PRO A 2 7.85 0.31 11.97
CA PRO A 2 8.05 -1.04 11.43
C PRO A 2 9.14 -1.06 10.36
N ALA A 3 9.77 -2.24 10.19
CA ALA A 3 10.77 -2.50 9.19
C ALA A 3 10.16 -2.60 7.78
N SER A 4 10.99 -2.48 6.74
CA SER A 4 10.56 -2.70 5.36
C SER A 4 10.15 -4.17 5.14
N PRO A 5 9.17 -4.47 4.27
CA PRO A 5 8.84 -5.84 3.88
C PRO A 5 10.05 -6.56 3.26
N THR A 6 10.20 -7.86 3.57
CA THR A 6 11.26 -8.71 3.00
C THR A 6 11.06 -8.88 1.49
N SER A 7 12.12 -9.20 0.75
CA SER A 7 12.03 -9.41 -0.71
C SER A 7 10.98 -10.46 -1.09
N GLU A 8 10.81 -11.51 -0.29
CA GLU A 8 9.79 -12.53 -0.52
C GLU A 8 8.37 -11.95 -0.36
N SER A 9 8.12 -11.19 0.71
CA SER A 9 6.85 -10.49 0.92
C SER A 9 6.56 -9.48 -0.20
N GLN A 10 7.58 -8.79 -0.69
CA GLN A 10 7.47 -7.88 -1.83
C GLN A 10 7.04 -8.63 -3.09
N GLN A 11 7.68 -9.76 -3.41
CA GLN A 11 7.31 -10.60 -4.56
C GLN A 11 5.88 -11.14 -4.45
N LYS A 12 5.47 -11.62 -3.27
CA LYS A 12 4.10 -12.07 -3.01
C LYS A 12 3.09 -10.95 -3.24
N LEU A 13 3.39 -9.72 -2.80
CA LEU A 13 2.54 -8.57 -3.05
C LEU A 13 2.41 -8.27 -4.55
N MET A 14 3.52 -8.32 -5.30
CA MET A 14 3.51 -8.07 -6.75
C MET A 14 2.68 -9.10 -7.52
N ALA A 15 2.52 -10.31 -7.00
CA ALA A 15 1.67 -11.34 -7.61
C ALA A 15 0.16 -11.00 -7.57
N PHE A 16 -0.26 -10.04 -6.75
CA PHE A 16 -1.65 -9.55 -6.70
C PHE A 16 -1.93 -8.42 -7.70
N ARG A 17 -0.95 -8.04 -8.54
CA ARG A 17 -1.17 -7.05 -9.58
C ARG A 17 -2.24 -7.52 -10.57
N THR A 18 -3.15 -6.62 -10.91
CA THR A 18 -4.18 -6.81 -11.93
C THR A 18 -4.32 -5.52 -12.75
N GLU A 19 -5.22 -5.50 -13.72
CA GLU A 19 -5.56 -4.27 -14.43
C GLU A 19 -6.16 -3.19 -13.49
N VAL A 20 -6.82 -3.62 -12.41
CA VAL A 20 -7.46 -2.73 -11.43
C VAL A 20 -6.49 -2.31 -10.34
N ASP A 21 -5.62 -3.22 -9.89
CA ASP A 21 -4.77 -3.06 -8.72
C ASP A 21 -3.29 -3.13 -9.10
N ASP A 22 -2.57 -2.05 -8.82
CA ASP A 22 -1.11 -2.00 -8.96
C ASP A 22 -0.45 -1.57 -7.65
N PHE A 23 0.79 -2.01 -7.45
CA PHE A 23 1.56 -1.81 -6.23
C PHE A 23 2.95 -1.28 -6.52
N HIS A 24 3.40 -0.35 -5.68
CA HIS A 24 4.76 0.14 -5.67
C HIS A 24 5.29 0.17 -4.24
N ILE A 25 6.54 -0.23 -4.04
CA ILE A 25 7.16 -0.33 -2.73
C ILE A 25 8.32 0.65 -2.67
N HIS A 26 8.29 1.52 -1.67
CA HIS A 26 9.32 2.52 -1.42
C HIS A 26 9.75 2.44 0.05
N GLY A 27 10.84 1.70 0.30
CA GLY A 27 11.29 1.40 1.65
C GLY A 27 10.22 0.65 2.45
N ARG A 28 9.62 1.32 3.44
CA ARG A 28 8.55 0.77 4.29
C ARG A 28 7.14 1.14 3.83
N GLU A 29 7.03 2.01 2.84
CA GLU A 29 5.76 2.49 2.30
C GLU A 29 5.34 1.63 1.12
N ILE A 30 4.06 1.31 1.08
CA ILE A 30 3.44 0.57 -0.02
C ILE A 30 2.36 1.48 -0.61
N TYR A 31 2.56 1.84 -1.86
CA TYR A 31 1.59 2.57 -2.66
C TYR A 31 0.73 1.56 -3.39
N TRP A 32 -0.57 1.60 -3.12
CA TRP A 32 -1.57 0.79 -3.80
C TRP A 32 -2.41 1.70 -4.69
N LEU A 33 -2.29 1.51 -6.00
CA LEU A 33 -3.12 2.17 -6.99
C LEU A 33 -4.29 1.26 -7.35
N CYS A 34 -5.47 1.59 -6.85
CA CYS A 34 -6.73 0.97 -7.27
C CYS A 34 -7.42 1.90 -8.28
N ARG A 35 -7.62 1.43 -9.52
CA ARG A 35 -8.25 2.21 -10.61
C ARG A 35 -9.78 2.28 -10.50
N LYS A 36 -10.36 1.45 -9.64
CA LYS A 36 -11.80 1.44 -9.29
C LYS A 36 -12.00 1.91 -7.85
N LYS A 37 -13.21 1.78 -7.31
CA LYS A 37 -13.40 1.96 -5.86
C LYS A 37 -12.66 0.84 -5.13
N ILE A 38 -12.08 1.17 -3.98
CA ILE A 38 -11.37 0.18 -3.15
C ILE A 38 -12.27 -0.98 -2.71
N SER A 39 -13.59 -0.75 -2.60
CA SER A 39 -14.60 -1.78 -2.30
C SER A 39 -14.92 -2.71 -3.48
N GLU A 40 -14.54 -2.31 -4.70
CA GLU A 40 -14.71 -3.09 -5.93
C GLU A 40 -13.43 -3.85 -6.29
N SER A 41 -12.33 -3.62 -5.56
CA SER A 41 -11.10 -4.41 -5.68
C SER A 41 -11.27 -5.76 -4.98
N GLY A 42 -10.69 -6.81 -5.58
CA GLY A 42 -10.53 -8.10 -4.90
C GLY A 42 -9.41 -8.09 -3.84
N PHE A 43 -8.62 -7.02 -3.80
CA PHE A 43 -7.57 -6.79 -2.82
C PHE A 43 -8.10 -6.01 -1.61
N SER A 44 -7.49 -6.21 -0.45
CA SER A 44 -7.95 -5.58 0.79
C SER A 44 -6.80 -5.33 1.75
N GLY A 45 -7.04 -4.49 2.76
CA GLY A 45 -6.03 -4.22 3.78
C GLY A 45 -5.65 -5.41 4.64
N ALA A 46 -6.61 -6.24 5.00
CA ALA A 46 -6.34 -7.48 5.73
C ALA A 46 -5.49 -8.44 4.87
N LEU A 47 -5.77 -8.52 3.57
CA LEU A 47 -4.96 -9.31 2.65
C LEU A 47 -3.55 -8.73 2.49
N LEU A 48 -3.40 -7.40 2.45
CA LEU A 48 -2.10 -6.74 2.44
C LEU A 48 -1.27 -7.18 3.66
N GLU A 49 -1.80 -7.00 4.87
CA GLU A 49 -1.10 -7.33 6.12
C GLU A 49 -0.69 -8.82 6.16
N LYS A 50 -1.60 -9.71 5.77
CA LYS A 50 -1.31 -11.15 5.69
C LYS A 50 -0.22 -11.46 4.66
N THR A 51 -0.25 -10.79 3.51
CA THR A 51 0.72 -10.98 2.42
C THR A 51 2.12 -10.53 2.84
N ILE A 52 2.21 -9.40 3.53
CA ILE A 52 3.51 -8.87 3.97
C ILE A 52 3.99 -9.44 5.31
N GLY A 53 3.10 -10.10 6.07
CA GLY A 53 3.40 -10.73 7.35
C GLY A 53 3.57 -9.74 8.50
N MET A 54 3.03 -8.53 8.38
CA MET A 54 3.16 -7.47 9.38
C MET A 54 1.97 -6.50 9.35
N PRO A 55 1.63 -5.85 10.48
CA PRO A 55 0.55 -4.87 10.53
C PRO A 55 0.87 -3.64 9.66
N ALA A 56 -0.16 -3.06 9.05
CA ALA A 56 -0.05 -1.92 8.16
C ALA A 56 -1.15 -0.90 8.43
N THR A 57 -0.84 0.38 8.24
CA THR A 57 -1.84 1.44 8.33
C THR A 57 -2.25 1.90 6.94
N ILE A 58 -3.51 1.70 6.57
CA ILE A 58 -4.03 2.16 5.29
C ILE A 58 -4.60 3.58 5.43
N ARG A 59 -4.23 4.44 4.48
CA ARG A 59 -4.75 5.79 4.29
C ARG A 59 -5.00 6.02 2.81
N ASN A 60 -6.13 6.66 2.48
CA ASN A 60 -6.38 7.06 1.11
C ASN A 60 -5.42 8.20 0.69
N SER A 61 -5.28 8.40 -0.62
CA SER A 61 -4.40 9.43 -1.18
C SER A 61 -4.79 10.85 -0.74
N THR A 62 -6.07 11.12 -0.48
CA THR A 62 -6.54 12.44 -0.04
C THR A 62 -5.97 12.79 1.34
N SER A 63 -5.95 11.83 2.27
CA SER A 63 -5.34 12.00 3.59
C SER A 63 -3.84 12.23 3.49
N ILE A 64 -3.15 11.49 2.62
CA ILE A 64 -1.70 11.68 2.38
C ILE A 64 -1.42 13.08 1.80
N LYS A 65 -2.20 13.53 0.81
CA LYS A 65 -2.10 14.89 0.26
C LYS A 65 -2.28 15.97 1.31
N ARG A 66 -3.27 15.80 2.21
CA ARG A 66 -3.51 16.75 3.33
C ARG A 66 -2.36 16.76 4.34
N LEU A 67 -1.77 15.60 4.64
CA LEU A 67 -0.61 15.50 5.51
C LEU A 67 0.61 16.19 4.90
N ALA A 68 0.88 15.94 3.61
CA ALA A 68 1.97 16.61 2.89
C ALA A 68 1.78 18.13 2.82
N ALA A 69 0.55 18.61 2.59
CA ALA A 69 0.24 20.03 2.61
C ALA A 69 0.40 20.66 4.00
N LYS A 70 0.11 19.92 5.07
CA LYS A 70 0.27 20.39 6.46
C LYS A 70 1.73 20.41 6.91
N TYR A 71 2.53 19.47 6.41
CA TYR A 71 3.95 19.30 6.76
C TYR A 71 4.80 19.27 5.48
N PRO A 72 4.98 20.42 4.80
CA PRO A 72 5.82 20.48 3.60
C PRO A 72 7.28 20.17 3.96
N ALA A 73 8.04 19.68 2.97
CA ALA A 73 9.48 19.53 3.13
C ALA A 73 10.13 20.89 3.46
N PRO A 74 11.16 20.91 4.33
CA PRO A 74 11.88 22.13 4.67
C PRO A 74 12.56 22.77 3.45
#